data_AF-A0A927MFY6-F1
#
_entry.id   AF-A0A927MFY6-F1
#
_cell.length_a   1.000
_cell.length_b   1.000
_cell.length_c   1.000
_cell.angle_alpha   90.00
_cell.angle_beta   90.00
_cell.angle_gamma   90.00
#
_symmetry.space_group_name_H-M   'P 1'
#
loop_
_entity.id
_entity.type
_entity.pdbx_description
1 polymer ?
#
loop_
_entity_poly.entity_id
_entity_poly.type
_entity_poly.pdbx_seq_one_letter_code
_entity_poly.pdbx_strand_id
1 'polypeptide(L)'
;MDYVQLLNEVKMRSDGEVQTIAWHYGIDLSKKEIGELRPLLNDISFHWIFTGVPESFLDKVKYAIGHEKTAILFQKYLDSTN
;
A
#
# COMPACT_ATOMS: atom_id res chain seq x y z
N MET A 1 11.24 2.42 -10.21
CA MET A 1 11.52 2.82 -8.81
C MET A 1 10.81 1.82 -7.91
N ASP A 2 11.50 1.31 -6.90
CA ASP A 2 11.11 0.16 -6.08
C ASP A 2 9.84 0.42 -5.25
N TYR A 3 8.84 -0.47 -5.34
CA TYR A 3 7.65 -0.43 -4.49
C TYR A 3 7.98 -0.60 -3.00
N VAL A 4 9.06 -1.33 -2.69
CA VAL A 4 9.59 -1.41 -1.32
C VAL A 4 9.93 -0.02 -0.78
N GLN A 5 10.39 0.88 -1.66
CA GLN A 5 10.69 2.27 -1.32
C GLN A 5 9.40 3.05 -1.03
N LEU A 6 8.35 2.87 -1.83
CA LEU A 6 7.02 3.42 -1.55
C LEU A 6 6.51 2.98 -0.18
N LEU A 7 6.51 1.67 0.12
CA LEU A 7 6.02 1.17 1.41
C LEU A 7 6.85 1.69 2.60
N ASN A 8 8.17 1.76 2.45
CA ASN A 8 9.04 2.34 3.47
C ASN A 8 8.75 3.82 3.68
N GLU A 9 8.54 4.58 2.60
CA GLU A 9 8.16 5.98 2.69
C GLU A 9 6.79 6.12 3.35
N VAL A 10 5.79 5.31 3.01
CA VAL A 10 4.49 5.36 3.69
C VAL A 10 4.59 5.03 5.18
N LYS A 11 5.50 4.15 5.57
CA LYS A 11 5.77 3.78 6.95
C LYS A 11 6.53 4.86 7.74
N MET A 12 7.46 5.58 7.10
CA MET A 12 8.33 6.56 7.75
C MET A 12 7.83 8.01 7.66
N ARG A 13 6.97 8.33 6.68
CA ARG A 13 6.53 9.69 6.36
C ARG A 13 5.20 10.03 7.05
N SER A 14 4.92 11.33 7.17
CA SER A 14 3.68 11.84 7.78
C SER A 14 2.47 11.64 6.86
N ASP A 15 1.24 11.56 7.41
CA ASP A 15 0.03 11.28 6.62
C ASP A 15 -0.15 12.22 5.41
N GLY A 16 0.29 13.48 5.51
CA GLY A 16 0.25 14.44 4.40
C GLY A 16 1.28 14.16 3.28
N GLU A 17 2.45 13.62 3.64
CA GLU A 17 3.44 13.19 2.65
C GLU A 17 2.99 11.89 1.97
N VAL A 18 2.43 10.94 2.73
CA VAL A 18 1.83 9.72 2.18
C VAL A 18 0.73 10.05 1.19
N GLN A 19 -0.13 11.02 1.53
CA GLN A 19 -1.18 11.48 0.63
C GLN A 19 -0.59 12.01 -0.67
N THR A 20 0.43 12.86 -0.59
CA THR A 20 1.12 13.42 -1.76
C THR A 20 1.75 12.33 -2.62
N ILE A 21 2.42 11.36 -1.99
CA ILE A 21 3.03 10.23 -2.67
C ILE A 21 1.95 9.38 -3.33
N ALA A 22 0.90 8.96 -2.62
CA ALA A 22 -0.19 8.19 -3.19
C ALA A 22 -0.83 8.90 -4.41
N TRP A 23 -0.97 10.22 -4.33
CA TRP A 23 -1.48 11.04 -5.41
C TRP A 23 -0.58 11.03 -6.65
N HIS A 24 0.75 11.11 -6.46
CA HIS A 24 1.72 10.93 -7.55
C HIS A 24 1.65 9.54 -8.20
N TYR A 25 1.21 8.52 -7.46
CA TYR A 25 1.01 7.17 -7.98
C TYR A 25 -0.38 6.98 -8.62
N GLY A 26 -1.22 8.02 -8.62
CA GLY A 26 -2.58 8.00 -9.19
C GLY A 26 -3.64 7.44 -8.24
N ILE A 27 -3.36 7.42 -6.94
CA ILE A 27 -4.25 6.86 -5.91
C ILE A 27 -4.63 8.00 -4.96
N ASP A 28 -5.91 8.35 -4.94
CA ASP A 28 -6.42 9.34 -4.00
C ASP A 28 -6.69 8.67 -2.64
N LEU A 29 -5.77 8.85 -1.69
CA LEU A 29 -5.92 8.37 -0.32
C LEU A 29 -6.23 9.53 0.63
N SER A 30 -7.28 9.38 1.41
CA SER A 30 -7.61 10.28 2.52
C SER A 30 -6.71 10.00 3.73
N LYS A 31 -6.55 10.99 4.60
CA LYS A 31 -5.78 10.84 5.86
C LYS A 31 -6.28 9.70 6.74
N LYS A 32 -7.59 9.42 6.72
CA LYS A 32 -8.18 8.32 7.47
C LYS A 32 -7.76 6.96 6.90
N GLU A 33 -7.85 6.81 5.58
CA GLU A 33 -7.41 5.61 4.84
C GLU A 33 -5.90 5.36 5.06
N ILE A 34 -5.09 6.41 5.07
CA ILE A 34 -3.65 6.34 5.36
C ILE A 34 -3.38 5.86 6.78
N GLY A 35 -4.14 6.37 7.76
CA GLY A 35 -4.06 5.94 9.15
C GLY A 35 -4.39 4.46 9.33
N GLU A 36 -5.35 3.93 8.57
CA GLU A 36 -5.70 2.50 8.58
C GLU A 36 -4.72 1.63 7.79
N LEU A 37 -4.07 2.17 6.75
CA LEU A 37 -3.01 1.50 5.99
C LEU A 37 -1.74 1.30 6.81
N ARG A 38 -1.33 2.31 7.60
CA ARG A 38 -0.10 2.30 8.39
C ARG A 38 0.12 1.02 9.24
N PRO A 39 -0.85 0.55 10.05
CA PRO A 39 -0.68 -0.70 10.79
C PRO A 39 -0.60 -1.92 9.87
N LEU A 40 -1.30 -1.92 8.73
CA LEU A 40 -1.21 -3.01 7.75
C LEU A 40 0.19 -3.08 7.14
N LEU A 41 0.82 -1.95 6.85
CA LEU A 41 2.19 -1.90 6.34
C LEU A 41 3.22 -2.48 7.30
N ASN A 42 2.93 -2.53 8.60
CA ASN A 42 3.77 -3.21 9.58
C ASN A 42 3.62 -4.74 9.53
N ASP A 43 2.46 -5.24 9.12
CA ASP A 43 2.20 -6.67 8.90
C ASP A 43 2.85 -7.18 7.60
N ILE A 44 3.35 -6.28 6.73
CA ILE A 44 4.01 -6.69 5.49
C ILE A 44 5.28 -7.47 5.82
N SER A 45 5.29 -8.71 5.37
CA SER A 45 6.45 -9.59 5.46
C SER A 45 7.19 -9.65 4.13
N PHE A 46 8.50 -9.44 4.13
CA PHE A 46 9.34 -9.54 2.93
C PHE A 46 9.23 -10.90 2.22
N HIS A 47 8.82 -11.96 2.92
CA HIS A 47 8.54 -13.27 2.33
C HIS A 47 7.40 -13.25 1.30
N TRP A 48 6.44 -12.31 1.40
CA TRP A 48 5.30 -12.21 0.48
C TRP A 48 5.68 -11.80 -0.94
N ILE A 49 6.89 -11.29 -1.14
CA ILE A 49 7.45 -11.06 -2.47
C ILE A 49 7.65 -12.40 -3.19
N PHE A 50 8.01 -13.46 -2.45
CA PHE A 50 8.27 -14.80 -3.00
C PHE A 50 7.05 -15.72 -2.91
N THR A 51 6.25 -15.62 -1.84
CA THR A 51 5.09 -16.49 -1.61
C THR A 51 3.79 -15.93 -2.14
N GLY A 52 3.77 -14.68 -2.57
CA GLY A 52 2.55 -13.91 -2.79
C GLY A 52 2.00 -13.33 -1.48
N VAL A 53 1.21 -12.26 -1.63
CA VAL A 53 0.54 -11.57 -0.52
C VAL A 53 -0.69 -12.39 -0.10
N PRO A 54 -0.87 -12.68 1.20
CA PRO A 54 -1.99 -13.47 1.68
C PRO A 54 -3.32 -12.75 1.46
N GLU A 55 -4.36 -13.51 1.15
CA GLU A 55 -5.69 -12.99 0.85
C GLU A 55 -6.30 -12.23 2.04
N SER A 56 -6.01 -12.68 3.26
CA SER A 56 -6.40 -11.99 4.50
C SER A 56 -5.79 -10.58 4.62
N PHE A 57 -4.62 -10.35 4.05
CA PHE A 57 -4.02 -9.02 3.97
C PHE A 57 -4.71 -8.17 2.92
N LEU A 58 -4.99 -8.74 1.74
CA LEU A 58 -5.75 -8.05 0.70
C LEU A 58 -7.12 -7.59 1.20
N ASP A 59 -7.81 -8.41 1.99
CA ASP A 59 -9.11 -8.05 2.58
C ASP A 59 -9.00 -6.92 3.60
N LYS A 60 -7.94 -6.90 4.42
CA LYS A 60 -7.68 -5.76 5.32
C LYS A 60 -7.42 -4.47 4.55
N VAL A 61 -6.65 -4.53 3.45
CA VAL A 61 -6.39 -3.35 2.61
C VAL A 61 -7.68 -2.91 1.91
N LYS A 62 -8.48 -3.84 1.37
CA LYS A 62 -9.82 -3.55 0.81
C LYS A 62 -10.74 -2.87 1.82
N TYR A 63 -10.68 -3.26 3.09
CA TYR A 63 -11.46 -2.63 4.15
C TYR A 63 -10.95 -1.21 4.46
N ALA A 64 -9.62 -1.02 4.46
CA ALA A 64 -9.00 0.26 4.79
C ALA A 64 -9.18 1.33 3.70
N ILE A 65 -9.06 0.98 2.42
CA ILE A 65 -9.05 1.95 1.30
C ILE A 65 -10.10 1.70 0.21
N GLY A 66 -10.90 0.65 0.35
CA GLY A 66 -11.87 0.24 -0.66
C GLY A 66 -11.29 -0.66 -1.75
N HIS A 67 -12.20 -1.36 -2.42
CA HIS A 67 -11.87 -2.44 -3.36
C HIS A 67 -11.16 -1.93 -4.63
N GLU A 68 -11.60 -0.80 -5.20
CA GLU A 68 -10.98 -0.21 -6.40
C GLU A 68 -9.56 0.25 -6.15
N LYS A 69 -9.33 1.03 -5.08
CA LYS A 69 -7.99 1.55 -4.75
C LYS A 69 -7.03 0.42 -4.46
N THR A 70 -7.50 -0.63 -3.78
CA THR A 70 -6.70 -1.84 -3.50
C THR A 70 -6.28 -2.55 -4.78
N ALA A 71 -7.19 -2.70 -5.75
CA ALA A 71 -6.87 -3.32 -7.03
C ALA A 71 -5.78 -2.51 -7.77
N ILE A 72 -5.89 -1.18 -7.82
CA ILE A 72 -4.89 -0.29 -8.44
C ILE A 72 -3.53 -0.41 -7.73
N LEU A 73 -3.53 -0.42 -6.39
CA LEU A 73 -2.32 -0.56 -5.57
C LEU A 73 -1.63 -1.89 -5.80
N PHE A 74 -2.41 -2.98 -5.87
CA PHE A 74 -1.91 -4.33 -6.06
C PHE A 74 -1.42 -4.58 -7.49
N GLN A 75 -2.11 -4.04 -8.49
CA GLN A 75 -1.67 -4.08 -9.88
C GLN A 75 -0.30 -3.43 -10.03
N LYS A 76 -0.12 -2.23 -9.45
CA LYS A 76 1.17 -1.51 -9.45
C LYS A 76 2.26 -2.24 -8.67
N TYR A 77 1.90 -2.96 -7.60
CA TYR A 77 2.83 -3.82 -6.87
C TYR A 77 3.38 -4.93 -7.78
N LEU A 78 2.50 -5.68 -8.45
CA LEU A 78 2.90 -6.75 -9.35
C LEU A 78 3.75 -6.23 -10.52
N ASP A 79 3.37 -5.10 -11.13
CA ASP A 79 4.11 -4.48 -12.23
C ASP A 79 5.51 -4.01 -11.81
N SER A 80 5.73 -3.66 -10.54
CA SER A 80 7.04 -3.24 -10.02
C SER A 80 7.98 -4.39 -9.66
N THR A 81 7.49 -5.64 -9.71
CA THR A 81 8.25 -6.84 -9.37
C THR A 81 8.67 -7.65 -10.62
N ASN A 82 8.35 -7.15 -11.83
CA ASN A 82 8.80 -7.64 -13.15
C ASN A 82 9.88 -6.70 -13.72
#